data_AF-A0A2J8WFW1-F1
#
_entry.id   AF-A0A2J8WFW1-F1
#
_cell.length_a   1.000
_cell.length_b   1.000
_cell.length_c   1.000
_cell.angle_alpha   90.00
_cell.angle_beta   90.00
_cell.angle_gamma   90.00
#
_symmetry.space_group_name_H-M   'P 1'
#
loop_
_entity.id
_entity.type
_entity.pdbx_description
1 polymer ?
#
loop_
_entity_poly.entity_id
_entity_poly.type
_entity_poly.pdbx_seq_one_letter_code
_entity_poly.pdbx_strand_id
1 'polypeptide(L)'
;RTEAADLCKAFNSTLPTMAQMEKALSIGFETCRYGFIEGHVVIPRIHPNSICAANNTGVYILTSNTSQYDTYCFNASAPPEEDCTSVTDLPNAFDGPITITIVNRDGTRYVQKGEYRTNPEDIYPSNPTDDDVSSGSSSERSSTSGDMDSSHSTTLQPTANPNTGLVEDLDRTGPLSMTT
;
A
#
# COMPACT_ATOMS: atom_id res chain seq x y z
N ARG A 1 -6.29 -10.96 -9.83
CA ARG A 1 -4.87 -11.37 -9.64
C ARG A 1 -4.00 -11.15 -10.89
N THR A 2 -4.40 -11.60 -12.07
CA THR A 2 -3.64 -11.43 -13.33
C THR A 2 -3.43 -9.95 -13.66
N GLU A 3 -4.50 -9.17 -13.70
CA GLU A 3 -4.50 -7.70 -13.78
C GLU A 3 -3.50 -7.02 -12.83
N ALA A 4 -3.37 -7.48 -11.57
CA ALA A 4 -2.45 -6.90 -10.60
C ALA A 4 -0.96 -7.03 -11.02
N ALA A 5 -0.59 -8.16 -11.63
CA ALA A 5 0.76 -8.34 -12.17
C ALA A 5 1.00 -7.49 -13.43
N ASP A 6 -0.02 -7.36 -14.29
CA ASP A 6 0.02 -6.49 -15.48
C ASP A 6 0.12 -5.00 -15.10
N LEU A 7 -0.60 -4.55 -14.07
CA LEU A 7 -0.55 -3.18 -13.56
C LEU A 7 0.82 -2.82 -13.00
N CYS A 8 1.43 -3.70 -12.18
CA CYS A 8 2.80 -3.45 -11.70
C CYS A 8 3.80 -3.41 -12.86
N LYS A 9 3.69 -4.33 -13.82
CA LYS A 9 4.52 -4.34 -15.02
C LYS A 9 4.37 -3.06 -15.85
N ALA A 10 3.15 -2.50 -15.91
CA ALA A 10 2.86 -1.23 -16.56
C ALA A 10 3.54 -0.03 -15.86
N PHE A 11 3.79 -0.14 -14.55
CA PHE A 11 4.61 0.79 -13.74
C PHE A 11 6.12 0.44 -13.68
N ASN A 12 6.68 -0.31 -14.63
CA ASN A 12 8.07 -0.81 -14.60
C ASN A 12 8.45 -1.56 -13.29
N SER A 13 7.44 -2.14 -12.64
CA SER A 13 7.52 -2.72 -11.29
C SER A 13 7.11 -4.20 -11.30
N THR A 14 7.34 -4.91 -10.19
CA THR A 14 6.86 -6.29 -9.99
C THR A 14 5.87 -6.36 -8.85
N LEU A 15 5.14 -7.47 -8.70
CA LEU A 15 4.57 -7.80 -7.39
C LEU A 15 5.72 -7.93 -6.37
N PRO A 16 5.61 -7.38 -5.15
CA PRO A 16 6.61 -7.59 -4.10
C PRO A 16 6.70 -9.05 -3.66
N THR A 17 7.88 -9.49 -3.27
CA THR A 17 8.06 -10.65 -2.39
C THR A 17 7.65 -10.31 -0.95
N MET A 18 7.45 -11.32 -0.10
CA MET A 18 7.21 -11.11 1.34
C MET A 18 8.35 -10.29 1.97
N ALA A 19 9.61 -10.58 1.64
CA ALA A 19 10.75 -9.86 2.21
C ALA A 19 10.80 -8.37 1.82
N GLN A 20 10.35 -8.01 0.61
CA GLN A 20 10.21 -6.60 0.20
C GLN A 20 9.07 -5.91 0.95
N MET A 21 7.94 -6.60 1.15
CA MET A 21 6.80 -6.12 1.93
C MET A 21 7.16 -5.91 3.41
N GLU A 22 7.90 -6.85 4.02
CA GLU A 22 8.44 -6.72 5.39
C GLU A 22 9.48 -5.59 5.51
N LYS A 23 10.37 -5.43 4.53
CA LYS A 23 11.34 -4.33 4.50
C LYS A 23 10.66 -2.97 4.39
N ALA A 24 9.65 -2.83 3.53
CA ALA A 24 8.87 -1.60 3.41
C ALA A 24 8.10 -1.28 4.70
N LEU A 25 7.48 -2.30 5.34
CA LEU A 25 6.86 -2.15 6.66
C LEU A 25 7.87 -1.63 7.70
N SER A 26 9.11 -2.13 7.69
CA SER A 26 10.15 -1.72 8.65
C SER A 26 10.59 -0.25 8.53
N ILE A 27 10.34 0.40 7.40
CA ILE A 27 10.66 1.83 7.17
C ILE A 27 9.45 2.77 7.21
N GLY A 28 8.25 2.26 7.56
CA GLY A 28 7.06 3.09 7.79
C GLY A 28 5.83 2.77 6.92
N PHE A 29 5.92 1.83 5.98
CA PHE A 29 4.81 1.54 5.06
C PHE A 29 3.68 0.74 5.74
N GLU A 30 2.50 1.35 5.91
CA GLU A 30 1.28 0.65 6.35
C GLU A 30 0.03 1.15 5.61
N THR A 31 -0.96 0.27 5.46
CA THR A 31 -2.24 0.60 4.78
C THR A 31 -3.45 0.07 5.55
N CYS A 32 -4.65 0.51 5.18
CA CYS A 32 -5.91 -0.11 5.63
C CYS A 32 -6.56 -0.94 4.51
N ARG A 33 -5.75 -1.55 3.62
CA ARG A 33 -6.21 -2.22 2.40
C ARG A 33 -5.59 -3.60 2.22
N TYR A 34 -6.38 -4.54 1.69
CA TYR A 34 -5.88 -5.84 1.25
C TYR A 34 -5.47 -5.75 -0.22
N GLY A 35 -4.23 -6.15 -0.51
CA GLY A 35 -3.68 -6.12 -1.86
C GLY A 35 -2.79 -7.33 -2.18
N PHE A 36 -2.66 -7.63 -3.47
CA PHE A 36 -1.81 -8.71 -3.97
C PHE A 36 -0.31 -8.41 -3.76
N ILE A 37 0.43 -9.44 -3.35
CA ILE A 37 1.88 -9.58 -3.50
C ILE A 37 2.18 -10.91 -4.23
N GLU A 38 3.44 -11.28 -4.40
CA GLU A 38 3.78 -12.59 -4.92
C GLU A 38 3.26 -13.70 -4.00
N GLY A 39 2.43 -14.59 -4.55
CA GLY A 39 1.85 -15.75 -3.85
C GLY A 39 0.70 -15.46 -2.88
N HIS A 40 0.50 -14.22 -2.41
CA HIS A 40 -0.39 -13.90 -1.30
C HIS A 40 -1.25 -12.64 -1.49
N VAL A 41 -2.26 -12.48 -0.65
CA VAL A 41 -2.98 -11.22 -0.40
C VAL A 41 -2.62 -10.78 1.01
N VAL A 42 -2.21 -9.52 1.19
CA VAL A 42 -1.69 -9.01 2.47
C VAL A 42 -2.20 -7.62 2.81
N ILE A 43 -2.02 -7.22 4.06
CA ILE A 43 -2.16 -5.85 4.56
C ILE A 43 -1.02 -5.56 5.55
N PRO A 44 -0.12 -4.60 5.26
CA PRO A 44 0.94 -4.19 6.18
C PRO A 44 0.37 -3.23 7.24
N ARG A 45 0.61 -3.55 8.51
CA ARG A 45 0.12 -2.80 9.67
C ARG A 45 1.25 -2.54 10.67
N ILE A 46 1.57 -1.28 10.95
CA ILE A 46 2.50 -0.90 12.02
C ILE A 46 1.71 -0.63 13.30
N HIS A 47 0.67 0.19 13.20
CA HIS A 47 -0.18 0.55 14.34
C HIS A 47 -1.42 -0.36 14.43
N PRO A 48 -1.82 -0.83 15.62
CA PRO A 48 -3.05 -1.61 15.77
C PRO A 48 -4.27 -0.71 15.50
N ASN A 49 -5.18 -1.18 14.63
CA ASN A 49 -6.43 -0.50 14.31
C ASN A 49 -7.56 -1.54 14.14
N SER A 50 -8.70 -1.33 14.79
CA SER A 50 -9.79 -2.29 14.85
C SER A 50 -10.46 -2.57 13.49
N ILE A 51 -10.41 -1.64 12.54
CA ILE A 51 -10.94 -1.84 11.18
C ILE A 51 -9.88 -2.30 10.17
N CYS A 52 -8.59 -2.18 10.48
CA CYS A 52 -7.49 -2.60 9.59
C CYS A 52 -6.88 -3.89 10.14
N ALA A 53 -7.25 -5.04 9.58
CA ALA A 53 -6.84 -6.38 10.04
C ALA A 53 -7.17 -6.67 11.53
N ALA A 54 -8.24 -6.10 12.09
CA ALA A 54 -8.72 -6.38 13.44
C ALA A 54 -7.64 -6.22 14.55
N ASN A 55 -6.89 -5.11 14.52
CA ASN A 55 -5.76 -4.78 15.39
C ASN A 55 -4.47 -5.61 15.21
N ASN A 56 -4.38 -6.51 14.22
CA ASN A 56 -3.11 -7.19 13.93
C ASN A 56 -2.05 -6.19 13.42
N THR A 57 -0.79 -6.48 13.73
CA THR A 57 0.40 -5.76 13.24
C THR A 57 1.35 -6.73 12.54
N GLY A 58 2.31 -6.21 11.78
CA GLY A 58 3.12 -7.00 10.84
C GLY A 58 2.53 -7.01 9.43
N VAL A 59 3.01 -7.93 8.59
CA VAL A 59 2.42 -8.22 7.28
C VAL A 59 1.34 -9.28 7.47
N TYR A 60 0.08 -8.86 7.67
CA TYR A 60 -1.02 -9.80 7.89
C TYR A 60 -1.43 -10.44 6.55
N ILE A 61 -1.37 -11.78 6.49
CA ILE A 61 -1.75 -12.57 5.31
C ILE A 61 -3.24 -12.92 5.37
N LEU A 62 -3.98 -12.59 4.32
CA LEU A 62 -5.41 -12.90 4.23
C LEU A 62 -5.64 -14.24 3.51
N THR A 63 -6.21 -15.21 4.23
CA THR A 63 -6.77 -16.44 3.65
C THR A 63 -8.21 -16.20 3.20
N SER A 64 -8.40 -15.83 1.93
CA SER A 64 -9.72 -15.59 1.31
C SER A 64 -9.83 -16.26 -0.06
N ASN A 65 -11.06 -16.52 -0.49
CA ASN A 65 -11.41 -17.10 -1.78
C ASN A 65 -11.84 -16.06 -2.83
N THR A 66 -11.91 -14.77 -2.49
CA THR A 66 -12.27 -13.69 -3.43
C THR A 66 -11.11 -13.34 -4.37
N SER A 67 -11.43 -13.00 -5.62
CA SER A 67 -10.47 -12.82 -6.72
C SER A 67 -9.99 -11.39 -6.96
N GLN A 68 -10.70 -10.40 -6.39
CA GLN A 68 -10.45 -8.97 -6.51
C GLN A 68 -9.96 -8.42 -5.16
N TYR A 69 -8.90 -7.62 -5.25
CA TYR A 69 -8.20 -6.89 -4.19
C TYR A 69 -7.37 -5.79 -4.88
N ASP A 70 -6.82 -4.87 -4.10
CA ASP A 70 -5.82 -3.92 -4.60
C ASP A 70 -4.54 -4.68 -5.02
N THR A 71 -3.50 -3.97 -5.44
CA THR A 71 -2.16 -4.54 -5.59
C THR A 71 -1.15 -3.76 -4.75
N TYR A 72 -0.03 -4.40 -4.45
CA TYR A 72 1.20 -3.70 -4.13
C TYR A 72 2.16 -3.88 -5.29
N CYS A 73 2.93 -2.84 -5.63
CA CYS A 73 3.95 -2.91 -6.68
C CYS A 73 5.31 -2.46 -6.14
N PHE A 74 6.36 -3.24 -6.40
CA PHE A 74 7.74 -2.94 -6.04
C PHE A 74 8.51 -2.34 -7.23
N ASN A 75 8.99 -1.10 -7.08
CA ASN A 75 9.84 -0.45 -8.07
C ASN A 75 11.32 -0.58 -7.68
N ALA A 76 12.07 -1.39 -8.43
CA ALA A 76 13.50 -1.64 -8.21
C ALA A 76 14.44 -0.45 -8.52
N SER A 77 13.90 0.71 -8.91
CA SER A 77 14.66 1.92 -9.28
C SER A 77 14.41 3.13 -8.38
N ALA A 78 13.35 3.14 -7.58
CA ALA A 78 12.99 4.24 -6.67
C ALA A 78 13.80 4.14 -5.36
N PRO A 79 14.18 5.25 -4.68
CA PRO A 79 15.22 5.25 -3.63
C PRO A 79 14.95 4.33 -2.42
N PRO A 80 15.94 4.03 -1.56
CA PRO A 80 15.77 3.10 -0.42
C PRO A 80 14.90 3.62 0.76
N GLU A 81 14.35 4.83 0.66
CA GLU A 81 13.56 5.54 1.68
C GLU A 81 12.20 5.99 1.07
N GLU A 82 11.29 6.62 1.83
CA GLU A 82 9.96 7.02 1.33
C GLU A 82 10.04 8.00 0.14
N ASP A 83 9.73 7.49 -1.06
CA ASP A 83 9.59 8.31 -2.27
C ASP A 83 8.15 8.84 -2.40
N CYS A 84 7.98 10.14 -2.14
CA CYS A 84 6.72 10.86 -2.34
C CYS A 84 6.70 11.70 -3.64
N THR A 85 7.56 11.42 -4.62
CA THR A 85 7.49 12.11 -5.92
C THR A 85 6.22 11.73 -6.70
N SER A 86 5.62 12.71 -7.39
CA SER A 86 4.37 12.51 -8.12
C SER A 86 4.58 11.59 -9.33
N VAL A 87 3.84 10.48 -9.40
CA VAL A 87 3.83 9.60 -10.57
C VAL A 87 3.04 10.28 -11.69
N THR A 88 3.69 10.48 -12.84
CA THR A 88 3.19 11.30 -13.97
C THR A 88 2.51 10.50 -15.07
N ASP A 89 2.81 9.22 -15.18
CA ASP A 89 2.45 8.36 -16.31
C ASP A 89 2.57 6.88 -15.95
N LEU A 90 1.99 6.02 -16.79
CA LEU A 90 2.07 4.57 -16.74
C LEU A 90 3.03 4.13 -17.87
N PRO A 91 4.34 4.06 -17.62
CA PRO A 91 5.38 4.12 -18.67
C PRO A 91 5.42 2.91 -19.61
N ASN A 92 4.89 1.76 -19.19
CA ASN A 92 4.80 0.53 -19.99
C ASN A 92 3.35 0.21 -20.42
N ALA A 93 2.42 1.17 -20.36
CA ALA A 93 1.12 1.03 -21.01
C ALA A 93 1.28 0.92 -22.53
N PHE A 94 0.35 0.22 -23.19
CA PHE A 94 0.32 0.10 -24.65
C PHE A 94 -0.91 0.84 -25.24
N ASP A 95 -0.91 1.02 -26.56
CA ASP A 95 -2.00 1.72 -27.27
C ASP A 95 -3.35 1.06 -27.00
N GLY A 96 -4.32 1.85 -26.53
CA GLY A 96 -5.64 1.36 -26.13
C GLY A 96 -6.66 2.49 -25.96
N PRO A 97 -7.97 2.15 -25.91
CA PRO A 97 -9.05 3.13 -25.89
C PRO A 97 -9.34 3.70 -24.49
N ILE A 98 -8.85 3.06 -23.43
CA ILE A 98 -9.17 3.40 -22.04
C ILE A 98 -8.48 4.73 -21.66
N THR A 99 -9.18 5.55 -20.89
CA THR A 99 -8.64 6.79 -20.33
C THR A 99 -8.16 6.50 -18.90
N ILE A 100 -6.85 6.26 -18.77
CA ILE A 100 -6.21 5.89 -17.51
C ILE A 100 -5.93 7.18 -16.74
N THR A 101 -6.35 7.25 -15.48
CA THR A 101 -6.11 8.39 -14.58
C THR A 101 -5.31 7.95 -13.37
N ILE A 102 -4.08 8.44 -13.25
CA ILE A 102 -3.26 8.28 -12.05
C ILE A 102 -3.65 9.39 -11.07
N VAL A 103 -3.78 9.04 -9.79
CA VAL A 103 -4.11 9.97 -8.69
C VAL A 103 -3.08 9.78 -7.60
N ASN A 104 -2.24 10.80 -7.37
CA ASN A 104 -1.21 10.75 -6.33
C ASN A 104 -1.79 11.11 -4.95
N ARG A 105 -1.02 10.82 -3.89
CA ARG A 105 -1.38 11.07 -2.47
C ARG A 105 -1.66 12.54 -2.14
N ASP A 106 -1.10 13.47 -2.91
CA ASP A 106 -1.33 14.92 -2.83
C ASP A 106 -2.61 15.39 -3.56
N GLY A 107 -3.31 14.48 -4.25
CA GLY A 107 -4.48 14.76 -5.07
C GLY A 107 -4.17 15.23 -6.49
N THR A 108 -2.90 15.32 -6.90
CA THR A 108 -2.53 15.59 -8.30
C THR A 108 -2.99 14.44 -9.20
N ARG A 109 -3.36 14.78 -10.44
CA ARG A 109 -3.95 13.83 -11.40
C ARG A 109 -3.27 13.93 -12.75
N TYR A 110 -2.95 12.77 -13.30
CA TYR A 110 -2.36 12.64 -14.63
C TYR A 110 -3.23 11.71 -15.46
N VAL A 111 -3.45 12.05 -16.73
CA VAL A 111 -4.41 11.35 -17.61
C VAL A 111 -3.71 10.99 -18.91
N GLN A 112 -3.74 9.71 -19.26
CA GLN A 112 -3.29 9.20 -20.56
C GLN A 112 -4.34 8.31 -21.20
N LYS A 113 -4.15 7.98 -22.48
CA LYS A 113 -4.87 6.88 -23.12
C LYS A 113 -3.97 5.68 -23.28
N GLY A 114 -4.55 4.49 -23.19
CA GLY A 114 -3.83 3.24 -23.32
C GLY A 114 -4.67 2.04 -22.88
N GLU A 115 -3.99 0.94 -22.65
CA GLU A 115 -4.44 -0.25 -21.94
C GLU A 115 -3.20 -0.88 -21.27
N TYR A 116 -3.43 -1.69 -20.23
CA TYR A 116 -2.36 -2.42 -19.53
C TYR A 116 -2.71 -3.91 -19.32
N ARG A 117 -4.00 -4.25 -19.28
CA ARG A 117 -4.48 -5.62 -19.05
C ARG A 117 -4.22 -6.48 -20.28
N THR A 118 -3.50 -7.60 -20.10
CA THR A 118 -3.16 -8.53 -21.20
C THR A 118 -4.05 -9.78 -21.24
N ASN A 119 -4.71 -10.11 -20.13
CA ASN A 119 -5.61 -11.24 -20.00
C ASN A 119 -7.06 -10.88 -20.43
N PRO A 120 -7.66 -11.56 -21.43
CA PRO A 120 -9.03 -11.27 -21.89
C PRO A 120 -10.11 -11.31 -20.80
N GLU A 121 -10.01 -12.19 -19.80
CA GLU A 121 -11.00 -12.28 -18.71
C GLU A 121 -10.96 -11.07 -17.77
N ASP A 122 -9.83 -10.35 -17.68
CA ASP A 122 -9.73 -9.10 -16.91
C ASP A 122 -10.19 -7.88 -17.74
N ILE A 123 -10.35 -8.03 -19.07
CA ILE A 123 -10.88 -7.00 -19.99
C ILE A 123 -12.41 -7.14 -20.15
N TYR A 124 -12.89 -8.38 -20.28
CA TYR A 124 -14.28 -8.74 -20.49
C TYR A 124 -14.73 -9.76 -19.42
N PRO A 125 -14.90 -9.34 -18.15
CA PRO A 125 -15.23 -10.25 -17.07
C PRO A 125 -16.58 -10.94 -17.31
N SER A 126 -16.56 -12.28 -17.33
CA SER A 126 -17.72 -13.14 -17.62
C SER A 126 -18.93 -12.91 -16.70
N ASN A 127 -18.72 -12.34 -15.50
CA ASN A 127 -19.74 -11.70 -14.68
C ASN A 127 -19.27 -10.27 -14.38
N PRO A 128 -20.03 -9.21 -14.71
CA PRO A 128 -19.76 -7.88 -14.18
C PRO A 128 -20.03 -7.88 -12.67
N THR A 129 -19.04 -7.47 -11.88
CA THR A 129 -19.20 -7.15 -10.45
C THR A 129 -19.55 -5.66 -10.33
N ASP A 130 -20.76 -5.35 -9.87
CA ASP A 130 -21.32 -3.99 -9.75
C ASP A 130 -20.70 -3.17 -8.57
N ASP A 131 -19.37 -3.19 -8.44
CA ASP A 131 -18.63 -2.64 -7.30
C ASP A 131 -17.42 -1.78 -7.78
N ASP A 132 -17.71 -0.54 -8.18
CA ASP A 132 -16.69 0.49 -8.48
C ASP A 132 -16.09 1.04 -7.17
N VAL A 133 -15.25 0.22 -6.52
CA VAL A 133 -14.68 0.45 -5.19
C VAL A 133 -13.54 1.48 -5.16
N SER A 134 -13.75 2.62 -5.82
CA SER A 134 -12.85 3.79 -5.79
C SER A 134 -12.75 4.34 -4.35
N SER A 135 -11.76 3.83 -3.60
CA SER A 135 -11.74 3.88 -2.13
C SER A 135 -11.16 5.18 -1.54
N GLY A 136 -11.50 6.32 -2.14
CA GLY A 136 -11.06 7.65 -1.73
C GLY A 136 -11.87 8.23 -0.56
N SER A 137 -11.47 7.91 0.68
CA SER A 137 -12.09 8.48 1.88
C SER A 137 -11.53 9.89 2.21
N SER A 138 -12.18 10.92 1.68
CA SER A 138 -11.93 12.32 2.05
C SER A 138 -12.16 12.53 3.55
N SER A 139 -11.11 12.92 4.29
CA SER A 139 -11.16 13.04 5.76
C SER A 139 -11.77 14.37 6.25
N GLU A 140 -13.04 14.63 5.90
CA GLU A 140 -13.76 15.82 6.34
C GLU A 140 -14.34 15.69 7.76
N ARG A 141 -13.49 15.87 8.77
CA ARG A 141 -13.90 15.90 10.19
C ARG A 141 -14.54 17.24 10.57
N SER A 142 -15.81 17.42 10.20
CA SER A 142 -16.66 18.53 10.67
C SER A 142 -17.82 18.03 11.55
N SER A 143 -17.62 18.00 12.86
CA SER A 143 -18.67 17.84 13.88
C SER A 143 -18.20 18.36 15.24
N THR A 144 -19.04 19.16 15.90
CA THR A 144 -18.72 19.94 17.11
C THR A 144 -19.13 19.24 18.42
N SER A 145 -18.41 19.56 19.51
CA SER A 145 -18.75 19.45 20.95
C SER A 145 -19.53 18.24 21.48
N GLY A 146 -19.02 17.65 22.56
CA GLY A 146 -19.67 16.54 23.27
C GLY A 146 -18.92 16.11 24.54
N ASP A 147 -18.64 17.06 25.42
CA ASP A 147 -17.92 16.85 26.68
C ASP A 147 -18.67 15.91 27.63
N MET A 148 -17.98 14.90 28.17
CA MET A 148 -18.31 14.24 29.44
C MET A 148 -17.01 13.82 30.15
N ASP A 149 -17.04 13.87 31.49
CA ASP A 149 -15.87 13.87 32.37
C ASP A 149 -15.68 12.56 33.17
N SER A 150 -14.47 12.42 33.76
CA SER A 150 -14.12 11.55 34.88
C SER A 150 -13.96 10.03 34.63
N SER A 151 -13.07 9.31 35.34
CA SER A 151 -12.20 9.74 36.45
C SER A 151 -10.91 8.92 36.61
N HIS A 152 -10.05 9.37 37.53
CA HIS A 152 -8.65 8.98 37.75
C HIS A 152 -8.35 7.53 38.17
N SER A 153 -7.13 7.06 37.88
CA SER A 153 -6.25 6.50 38.92
C SER A 153 -4.74 6.53 38.52
N THR A 154 -3.85 6.70 39.51
CA THR A 154 -2.38 6.61 39.41
C THR A 154 -1.90 5.15 39.59
N THR A 155 -0.67 4.70 39.31
CA THR A 155 0.68 5.33 39.12
C THR A 155 1.48 4.43 38.12
N LEU A 156 2.81 4.33 37.95
CA LEU A 156 4.07 4.76 38.61
C LEU A 156 5.22 4.74 37.55
N GLN A 157 6.42 5.23 37.88
CA GLN A 157 7.65 5.14 37.05
C GLN A 157 8.89 5.00 37.98
N PRO A 158 9.96 4.29 37.58
CA PRO A 158 11.30 4.88 37.71
C PRO A 158 12.39 4.48 36.68
N THR A 159 13.14 5.48 36.22
CA THR A 159 14.61 5.53 35.95
C THR A 159 15.38 4.47 35.13
N ALA A 160 16.09 4.95 34.09
CA ALA A 160 17.54 4.83 33.72
C ALA A 160 18.41 3.62 34.23
N ASN A 161 19.52 3.19 33.60
CA ASN A 161 20.48 3.89 32.71
C ASN A 161 21.23 2.88 31.73
N PRO A 162 22.55 2.94 31.37
CA PRO A 162 23.02 3.40 30.05
C PRO A 162 23.98 2.47 29.24
N ASN A 163 24.41 2.98 28.07
CA ASN A 163 25.70 2.75 27.34
C ASN A 163 25.88 1.56 26.37
N THR A 164 26.85 1.78 25.46
CA THR A 164 27.43 0.91 24.41
C THR A 164 26.55 0.66 23.18
N GLY A 165 27.09 0.62 21.94
CA GLY A 165 28.48 0.88 21.51
C GLY A 165 28.60 0.95 19.98
N LEU A 166 29.67 1.55 19.46
CA LEU A 166 29.94 1.61 18.01
C LEU A 166 30.33 0.23 17.45
N VAL A 167 29.74 -0.16 16.32
CA VAL A 167 30.47 -0.49 15.07
C VAL A 167 29.54 -0.40 13.86
N GLU A 168 30.15 -0.36 12.69
CA GLU A 168 29.55 -0.27 11.36
C GLU A 168 28.62 -1.43 11.04
N ASP A 169 27.64 -1.21 10.15
CA ASP A 169 27.24 -2.23 9.19
C ASP A 169 27.12 -1.60 7.79
N LEU A 170 27.52 -2.36 6.77
CA LEU A 170 27.81 -1.88 5.41
C LEU A 170 26.75 -2.35 4.40
N ASP A 171 25.50 -2.50 4.84
CA ASP A 171 24.41 -2.90 3.94
C ASP A 171 24.01 -1.74 3.02
N ARG A 172 24.60 -1.74 1.83
CA ARG A 172 24.28 -0.85 0.72
C ARG A 172 22.95 -1.28 0.08
N THR A 173 21.87 -1.12 0.85
CA THR A 173 20.53 -1.59 0.49
C THR A 173 20.09 -1.04 -0.88
N GLY A 174 19.49 -1.90 -1.69
CA GLY A 174 18.97 -1.53 -3.01
C GLY A 174 17.78 -0.56 -2.96
N PRO A 175 17.30 -0.10 -4.14
CA PRO A 175 16.21 0.88 -4.23
C PRO A 175 14.85 0.27 -3.79
N LEU A 176 14.02 1.02 -3.04
CA LEU A 176 12.79 0.56 -2.38
C LEU A 176 11.65 1.61 -2.41
N SER A 177 10.81 1.65 -3.46
CA SER A 177 9.45 2.21 -3.30
C SER A 177 8.39 1.17 -3.57
N MET A 178 7.30 1.27 -2.80
CA MET A 178 6.17 0.35 -2.85
C MET A 178 4.86 1.14 -2.81
N THR A 179 4.05 0.98 -3.85
CA THR A 179 2.82 1.75 -4.08
C THR A 179 1.60 0.84 -4.10
N THR A 180 0.44 1.38 -3.70
CA THR A 180 -0.91 0.83 -3.90
C THR A 180 -1.63 1.55 -5.02
#